data_AF-A0AAD1DF79-F1
#
_entry.id   AF-A0AAD1DF79-F1
#
_cell.length_a   1.000
_cell.length_b   1.000
_cell.length_c   1.000
_cell.angle_alpha   90.00
_cell.angle_beta   90.00
_cell.angle_gamma   90.00
#
_symmetry.space_group_name_H-M   'P 1'
#
loop_
_entity.id
_entity.type
_entity.pdbx_description
1 polymer ?
#
loop_
_entity_poly.entity_id
_entity_poly.type
_entity_poly.pdbx_seq_one_letter_code
_entity_poly.pdbx_strand_id
1 'polypeptide(L)'
;MKRTLLAFAALLASTHALADECSNASNQTEMNQCTAAQYQADDKKLNETYQEALKRASGKQQELLKKAQLSWIALRDADCQFLASGAEGGSVQPMLINQCMSDKTVERESFLASLLQCEDGDQSCPLPPAN
;
A
#
# COMPACT_ATOMS: atom_id res chain seq x y z
N MET A 1 -27.87 2.78 43.18
CA MET A 1 -28.33 1.53 42.54
C MET A 1 -29.02 1.87 41.22
N LYS A 2 -28.74 1.07 40.16
CA LYS A 2 -29.40 0.99 38.84
C LYS A 2 -29.04 2.12 37.86
N ARG A 3 -28.12 1.90 36.91
CA ARG A 3 -28.17 1.10 35.64
C ARG A 3 -28.50 2.04 34.45
N THR A 4 -27.47 2.49 33.71
CA THR A 4 -27.18 2.20 32.27
C THR A 4 -28.28 2.66 31.30
N LEU A 5 -27.99 3.37 30.19
CA LEU A 5 -27.28 2.84 29.02
C LEU A 5 -26.71 3.98 28.14
N LEU A 6 -25.43 3.84 27.77
CA LEU A 6 -24.77 4.54 26.66
C LEU A 6 -25.32 4.02 25.33
N ALA A 7 -25.75 4.91 24.43
CA ALA A 7 -26.05 4.58 23.05
C ALA A 7 -25.14 5.41 22.13
N PHE A 8 -23.90 4.97 21.97
CA PHE A 8 -23.04 5.34 20.84
C PHE A 8 -23.04 4.14 19.90
N ALA A 9 -23.95 4.15 18.93
CA ALA A 9 -24.05 3.12 17.92
C ALA A 9 -23.67 3.69 16.56
N ALA A 10 -22.80 2.94 15.87
CA ALA A 10 -22.50 2.94 14.45
C ALA A 10 -21.61 4.07 13.89
N LEU A 11 -20.29 3.87 14.04
CA LEU A 11 -19.30 4.21 13.00
C LEU A 11 -18.32 3.04 12.88
N LEU A 12 -18.78 1.95 12.26
CA LEU A 12 -17.93 0.86 11.79
C LEU A 12 -18.38 0.51 10.37
N ALA A 13 -18.11 1.41 9.44
CA ALA A 13 -18.13 1.12 8.01
C ALA A 13 -16.78 1.59 7.44
N SER A 14 -15.73 0.86 7.77
CA SER A 14 -14.40 1.09 7.20
C SER A 14 -13.69 -0.24 7.09
N THR A 15 -14.08 -1.05 6.11
CA THR A 15 -13.26 -2.07 5.45
C THR A 15 -14.04 -2.57 4.23
N HIS A 16 -13.34 -3.13 3.24
CA HIS A 16 -13.84 -3.72 1.97
C HIS A 16 -13.84 -2.84 0.70
N ALA A 17 -12.99 -1.82 0.59
CA ALA A 17 -12.80 -1.16 -0.72
C ALA A 17 -12.10 -2.05 -1.77
N LEU A 18 -11.43 -3.13 -1.36
CA LEU A 18 -10.71 -4.04 -2.27
C LEU A 18 -11.56 -5.22 -2.76
N ALA A 19 -12.70 -5.48 -2.14
CA ALA A 19 -13.57 -6.57 -2.56
C ALA A 19 -14.27 -6.27 -3.89
N ASP A 20 -14.38 -4.98 -4.27
CA ASP A 20 -15.28 -4.55 -5.34
C ASP A 20 -14.69 -4.73 -6.75
N GLU A 21 -13.38 -4.48 -6.95
CA GLU A 21 -12.79 -4.46 -8.30
C GLU A 21 -12.61 -5.87 -8.93
N CYS A 22 -12.38 -6.90 -8.12
CA CYS A 22 -12.25 -8.28 -8.59
C CYS A 22 -13.48 -9.15 -8.35
N SER A 23 -14.60 -8.56 -7.93
CA SER A 23 -15.83 -9.28 -7.54
C SER A 23 -16.50 -10.05 -8.69
N ASN A 24 -16.22 -9.69 -9.94
CA ASN A 24 -16.83 -10.30 -11.14
C ASN A 24 -16.12 -11.59 -11.61
N ALA A 25 -14.99 -11.96 -11.03
CA ALA A 25 -14.27 -13.17 -11.43
C ALA A 25 -15.06 -14.43 -11.00
N SER A 26 -15.23 -15.35 -11.94
CA SER A 26 -16.11 -16.52 -11.82
C SER A 26 -15.40 -17.75 -11.25
N ASN A 27 -14.07 -17.74 -11.16
CA ASN A 27 -13.27 -18.82 -10.60
C ASN A 27 -11.93 -18.30 -10.04
N GLN A 28 -11.20 -19.18 -9.34
CA GLN A 28 -9.95 -18.79 -8.67
C GLN A 28 -8.84 -18.33 -9.64
N THR A 29 -8.80 -18.87 -10.86
CA THR A 29 -7.81 -18.43 -11.86
C THR A 29 -8.06 -16.98 -12.26
N GLU A 30 -9.32 -16.63 -12.52
CA GLU A 30 -9.71 -15.25 -12.84
C GLU A 30 -9.47 -14.31 -11.65
N MET A 31 -9.74 -14.76 -10.42
CA MET A 31 -9.41 -13.99 -9.20
C MET A 31 -7.90 -13.73 -9.08
N ASN A 32 -7.06 -14.75 -9.35
CA ASN A 32 -5.61 -14.62 -9.32
C ASN A 32 -5.12 -13.63 -10.40
N GLN A 33 -5.71 -13.67 -11.60
CA GLN A 33 -5.38 -12.75 -12.69
C GLN A 33 -5.81 -11.31 -12.40
N CYS A 34 -7.02 -11.12 -11.87
CA CYS A 34 -7.52 -9.80 -11.53
C CYS A 34 -6.68 -9.15 -10.43
N THR A 35 -6.41 -9.87 -9.34
CA THR A 35 -5.57 -9.34 -8.25
C THR A 35 -4.13 -9.06 -8.70
N ALA A 36 -3.59 -9.86 -9.63
CA ALA A 36 -2.28 -9.57 -10.23
C ALA A 36 -2.30 -8.28 -11.05
N ALA A 37 -3.33 -8.06 -11.85
CA ALA A 37 -3.49 -6.83 -12.64
C ALA A 37 -3.66 -5.60 -11.73
N GLN A 38 -4.42 -5.74 -10.64
CA GLN A 38 -4.57 -4.68 -9.64
C GLN A 38 -3.22 -4.31 -9.03
N TYR A 39 -2.47 -5.29 -8.53
CA TYR A 39 -1.14 -5.04 -7.99
C TYR A 39 -0.21 -4.36 -9.02
N GLN A 40 -0.26 -4.75 -10.29
CA GLN A 40 0.53 -4.09 -11.34
C GLN A 40 0.15 -2.61 -11.54
N ALA A 41 -1.15 -2.29 -11.46
CA ALA A 41 -1.62 -0.91 -11.55
C ALA A 41 -1.12 -0.07 -10.34
N ASP A 42 -1.22 -0.62 -9.13
CA ASP A 42 -0.74 0.03 -7.91
C ASP A 42 0.78 0.21 -7.94
N ASP A 43 1.54 -0.80 -8.39
CA ASP A 43 3.00 -0.72 -8.49
C ASP A 43 3.43 0.32 -9.53
N LYS A 44 2.72 0.43 -10.65
CA LYS A 44 2.94 1.51 -11.62
C LYS A 44 2.74 2.88 -10.97
N LYS A 45 1.66 3.07 -10.22
CA LYS A 45 1.38 4.33 -9.53
C LYS A 45 2.44 4.65 -8.48
N LEU A 46 2.85 3.67 -7.67
CA LEU A 46 3.96 3.81 -6.72
C LEU A 46 5.25 4.25 -7.42
N ASN A 47 5.60 3.62 -8.54
CA ASN A 47 6.82 3.96 -9.27
C ASN A 47 6.78 5.39 -9.81
N GLU A 48 5.64 5.86 -10.32
CA GLU A 48 5.45 7.25 -10.75
C GLU A 48 5.70 8.23 -9.58
N THR A 49 5.02 8.03 -8.45
CA THR A 49 5.17 8.85 -7.24
C THR A 49 6.61 8.81 -6.69
N TYR A 50 7.25 7.65 -6.72
CA TYR A 50 8.66 7.49 -6.35
C TYR A 50 9.62 8.29 -7.26
N GLN A 51 9.39 8.28 -8.57
CA GLN A 51 10.20 9.08 -9.50
C GLN A 51 10.01 10.59 -9.27
N GLU A 52 8.81 11.04 -8.92
CA GLU A 52 8.57 12.43 -8.53
C GLU A 52 9.31 12.81 -7.25
N ALA A 53 9.26 11.95 -6.23
CA ALA A 53 10.00 12.15 -4.98
C ALA A 53 11.52 12.19 -5.22
N LEU A 54 12.05 11.30 -6.08
CA LEU A 54 13.46 11.30 -6.46
C LEU A 54 13.90 12.58 -7.18
N LYS A 55 13.06 13.13 -8.06
CA LYS A 55 13.35 14.38 -8.78
C LYS A 55 13.43 15.58 -7.82
N ARG A 56 12.65 15.58 -6.74
CA ARG A 56 12.67 16.63 -5.70
C ARG A 56 13.79 16.45 -4.69
N ALA A 57 14.19 15.21 -4.42
CA ALA A 57 15.31 14.92 -3.55
C ALA A 57 16.64 15.36 -4.20
N SER A 58 17.60 15.79 -3.39
CA SER A 58 18.92 16.23 -3.86
C SER A 58 20.08 15.54 -3.13
N GLY A 59 21.18 15.30 -3.84
CA GLY A 59 22.43 14.77 -3.28
C GLY A 59 22.22 13.55 -2.38
N LYS A 60 22.53 13.70 -1.08
CA LYS A 60 22.41 12.62 -0.09
C LYS A 60 20.98 12.11 0.11
N GLN A 61 19.96 12.94 -0.09
CA GLN A 61 18.55 12.55 0.06
C GLN A 61 18.15 11.49 -0.97
N GLN A 62 18.63 11.60 -2.22
CA GLN A 62 18.33 10.60 -3.25
C GLN A 62 18.88 9.23 -2.87
N GLU A 63 20.11 9.18 -2.35
CA GLU A 63 20.73 7.93 -1.91
C GLU A 63 20.00 7.31 -0.71
N LEU A 64 19.52 8.14 0.22
CA LEU A 64 18.70 7.68 1.35
C LEU A 64 17.34 7.18 0.89
N LEU A 65 16.66 7.89 -0.02
CA LEU A 65 15.36 7.51 -0.56
C LEU A 65 15.44 6.19 -1.35
N LYS A 66 16.45 6.02 -2.22
CA LYS A 66 16.71 4.76 -2.92
C LYS A 66 16.92 3.60 -1.95
N LYS A 67 17.77 3.80 -0.93
CA LYS A 67 18.04 2.79 0.09
C LYS A 67 16.75 2.42 0.85
N ALA A 68 15.98 3.41 1.29
CA ALA A 68 14.72 3.18 1.99
C ALA A 68 13.71 2.41 1.12
N GLN A 69 13.61 2.75 -0.17
CA GLN A 69 12.72 2.05 -1.09
C GLN A 69 13.12 0.59 -1.32
N LEU A 70 14.42 0.31 -1.52
CA LEU A 70 14.93 -1.06 -1.65
C LEU A 70 14.71 -1.90 -0.39
N SER A 71 14.94 -1.30 0.79
CA SER A 71 14.65 -1.98 2.06
C SER A 71 13.17 -2.24 2.27
N TRP A 72 12.30 -1.32 1.86
CA TRP A 72 10.85 -1.51 1.89
C TRP A 72 10.40 -2.64 0.95
N ILE A 73 10.96 -2.76 -0.26
CA ILE A 73 10.65 -3.87 -1.19
C ILE A 73 10.96 -5.21 -0.51
N ALA A 74 12.13 -5.35 0.11
CA ALA A 74 12.50 -6.57 0.81
C ALA A 74 11.54 -6.91 1.97
N LEU A 75 11.10 -5.89 2.72
CA LEU A 75 10.08 -6.06 3.77
C LEU A 75 8.73 -6.49 3.18
N ARG A 76 8.24 -5.80 2.14
CA ARG A 76 6.97 -6.10 1.48
C ARG A 76 6.94 -7.56 1.02
N ASP A 77 7.98 -7.99 0.31
CA ASP A 77 8.03 -9.33 -0.27
C ASP A 77 8.07 -10.40 0.84
N ALA A 78 8.83 -10.17 1.92
CA ALA A 78 8.89 -11.07 3.07
C ALA A 78 7.55 -11.16 3.83
N ASP A 79 6.91 -10.02 4.09
CA ASP A 79 5.60 -9.97 4.75
C ASP A 79 4.54 -10.68 3.92
N CYS A 80 4.49 -10.44 2.60
CA CYS A 80 3.48 -11.05 1.74
C CYS A 80 3.67 -12.56 1.56
N GLN A 81 4.93 -13.03 1.56
CA GLN A 81 5.21 -14.46 1.63
C GLN A 81 4.71 -15.05 2.96
N PHE A 82 4.98 -14.39 4.09
CA PHE A 82 4.52 -14.83 5.41
C PHE A 82 2.99 -14.86 5.52
N LEU A 83 2.31 -13.79 5.09
CA LEU A 83 0.85 -13.67 5.15
C LEU A 83 0.13 -14.72 4.30
N ALA A 84 0.71 -15.10 3.16
CA ALA A 84 0.16 -16.14 2.28
C ALA A 84 0.55 -17.57 2.69
N SER A 85 1.43 -17.76 3.68
CA SER A 85 1.98 -19.08 4.06
C SER A 85 0.91 -20.08 4.52
N GLY A 86 -0.18 -19.61 5.12
CA GLY A 86 -1.30 -20.47 5.53
C GLY A 86 -2.04 -21.13 4.35
N ALA A 87 -1.84 -20.64 3.13
CA ALA A 87 -2.41 -21.18 1.90
C ALA A 87 -1.36 -21.83 0.99
N GLU A 88 -0.16 -22.10 1.49
CA GLU A 88 0.96 -22.59 0.66
C GLU A 88 0.59 -23.82 -0.19
N GLY A 89 0.86 -23.72 -1.49
CA GLY A 89 0.53 -24.76 -2.48
C GLY A 89 -0.96 -24.82 -2.88
N GLY A 90 -1.82 -24.04 -2.22
CA GLY A 90 -3.23 -23.91 -2.55
C GLY A 90 -3.49 -22.94 -3.71
N SER A 91 -4.60 -23.14 -4.42
CA SER A 91 -4.99 -22.30 -5.57
C SER A 91 -5.25 -20.84 -5.22
N VAL A 92 -5.54 -20.54 -3.93
CA VAL A 92 -5.80 -19.20 -3.41
C VAL A 92 -4.51 -18.44 -3.02
N GLN A 93 -3.38 -19.13 -2.87
CA GLN A 93 -2.12 -18.51 -2.45
C GLN A 93 -1.71 -17.30 -3.31
N PRO A 94 -1.76 -17.38 -4.67
CA PRO A 94 -1.36 -16.25 -5.50
C PRO A 94 -2.25 -15.02 -5.29
N MET A 95 -3.56 -15.21 -5.10
CA MET A 95 -4.48 -14.12 -4.78
C MET A 95 -4.10 -13.41 -3.48
N LEU A 96 -3.78 -14.18 -2.43
CA LEU A 96 -3.38 -13.62 -1.13
C LEU A 96 -2.05 -12.85 -1.23
N ILE A 97 -1.08 -13.37 -1.99
CA ILE A 97 0.16 -12.66 -2.28
C ILE A 97 -0.14 -11.35 -3.00
N ASN A 98 -0.86 -11.39 -4.12
CA ASN A 98 -1.17 -10.20 -4.91
C ASN A 98 -1.91 -9.13 -4.10
N GLN A 99 -2.88 -9.54 -3.28
CA GLN A 99 -3.62 -8.61 -2.44
C GLN A 99 -2.71 -7.93 -1.42
N CYS A 100 -1.87 -8.69 -0.70
CA CYS A 100 -0.90 -8.11 0.22
C CYS A 100 0.07 -7.14 -0.49
N MET A 101 0.52 -7.52 -1.69
CA MET A 101 1.43 -6.69 -2.48
C MET A 101 0.77 -5.38 -2.89
N SER A 102 -0.49 -5.41 -3.32
CA SER A 102 -1.31 -4.23 -3.61
C SER A 102 -1.46 -3.33 -2.39
N ASP A 103 -1.95 -3.87 -1.26
CA ASP A 103 -2.21 -3.10 -0.03
C ASP A 103 -0.98 -2.34 0.46
N LYS A 104 0.17 -3.03 0.53
CA LYS A 104 1.44 -2.42 0.96
C LYS A 104 1.98 -1.42 -0.05
N THR A 105 1.74 -1.65 -1.33
CA THR A 105 2.15 -0.74 -2.41
C THR A 105 1.35 0.56 -2.35
N VAL A 106 0.04 0.49 -2.11
CA VAL A 106 -0.83 1.66 -1.89
C VAL A 106 -0.41 2.43 -0.64
N GLU A 107 -0.13 1.74 0.47
CA GLU A 107 0.37 2.37 1.70
C GLU A 107 1.68 3.12 1.45
N ARG A 108 2.62 2.48 0.74
CA ARG A 108 3.91 3.09 0.41
C ARG A 108 3.77 4.28 -0.53
N GLU A 109 2.90 4.16 -1.52
CA GLU A 109 2.60 5.24 -2.45
C GLU A 109 2.04 6.44 -1.70
N SER A 110 1.07 6.23 -0.82
CA SER A 110 0.49 7.29 0.02
C SER A 110 1.54 7.97 0.90
N PHE A 111 2.45 7.19 1.49
CA PHE A 111 3.58 7.74 2.23
C PHE A 111 4.48 8.60 1.34
N LEU A 112 4.85 8.15 0.15
CA LEU A 112 5.68 8.96 -0.76
C LEU A 112 4.95 10.21 -1.24
N ALA A 113 3.65 10.09 -1.53
CA ALA A 113 2.80 11.20 -1.94
C ALA A 113 2.68 12.27 -0.84
N SER A 114 2.64 11.88 0.45
CA SER A 114 2.65 12.86 1.54
C SER A 114 3.94 13.66 1.59
N LEU A 115 5.09 13.06 1.24
CA LEU A 115 6.36 13.79 1.13
C LEU A 115 6.38 14.77 -0.06
N LEU A 116 5.48 14.63 -1.03
CA LEU A 116 5.32 15.59 -2.11
C LEU A 116 4.49 16.82 -1.69
N GLN A 117 3.91 16.83 -0.49
CA GLN A 117 3.10 17.95 0.00
C GLN A 117 3.82 18.75 1.11
N CYS A 118 5.16 18.74 1.14
CA CYS A 118 5.92 19.54 2.11
C CYS A 118 5.57 21.03 2.01
N GLU A 119 5.42 21.68 3.16
CA GLU A 119 5.22 23.12 3.30
C GLU A 119 6.54 23.84 3.65
N ASP A 120 6.60 25.15 3.36
CA ASP A 120 7.73 25.99 3.76
C ASP A 120 7.93 25.97 5.30
N GLY A 121 9.12 25.56 5.73
CA GLY A 121 9.50 25.54 7.14
C GLY A 121 9.17 24.25 7.89
N ASP A 122 8.52 23.27 7.26
CA ASP A 122 8.32 21.94 7.86
C ASP A 122 9.65 21.18 8.01
N GLN A 123 10.20 21.18 9.21
CA GLN A 123 11.45 20.49 9.55
C GLN A 123 11.32 18.96 9.53
N SER A 124 10.09 18.43 9.54
CA SER A 124 9.84 16.98 9.50
C SER A 124 9.81 16.44 8.06
N CYS A 125 9.60 17.30 7.08
CA CYS A 125 9.53 16.91 5.67
C CYS A 125 10.91 16.95 5.00
N PRO A 126 11.38 15.85 4.38
CA PRO A 126 12.72 15.77 3.83
C PRO A 126 12.85 16.40 2.44
N LEU A 127 11.75 16.71 1.75
CA LEU A 127 11.76 17.26 0.39
C LEU A 127 11.55 18.78 0.43
N PRO A 128 12.05 19.53 -0.58
CA PRO A 128 11.70 20.94 -0.72
C PRO A 128 10.18 21.11 -0.86
N PRO A 129 9.63 22.30 -0.56
CA PRO A 129 8.20 22.59 -0.66
C PRO A 129 7.61 22.23 -2.03
N ALA A 130 6.30 21.93 -2.08
CA ALA A 130 5.60 21.80 -3.34
C ALA A 130 5.58 23.14 -4.10
N ASN A 131 5.82 23.12 -5.41
CA ASN A 131 5.71 24.30 -6.27
C ASN A 131 4.26 24.69 -6.51
#